data_AF-A0A258KBX5-F1
#
_entry.id   AF-A0A258KBX5-F1
#
_cell.length_a   1.000
_cell.length_b   1.000
_cell.length_c   1.000
_cell.angle_alpha   90.00
_cell.angle_beta   90.00
_cell.angle_gamma   90.00
#
_symmetry.space_group_name_H-M   'P 1'
#
loop_
_entity.id
_entity.type
_entity.pdbx_description
1 polymer ?
#
loop_
_entity_poly.entity_id
_entity_poly.type
_entity_poly.pdbx_seq_one_letter_code
_entity_poly.pdbx_strand_id
1 'polypeptide(L)'
;MVIPDKKDLLAGTWLAILATVIWSGNFIIARFAQNKIGPVSLAFFRWFTATLILIPFVWRKTNEEWPIIQKYGKYLFWVAITGITLFNTLVYIAGHYTTAINMALIGTTSSPVFATILAVFFL
;
A
#
# COMPACT_ATOMS: atom_id res chain seq x y z
N MET A 1 6.59 0.58 29.73
CA MET A 1 6.46 1.75 28.84
C MET A 1 7.86 2.30 28.63
N VAL A 2 8.58 1.85 27.59
CA VAL A 2 9.95 2.30 27.31
C VAL A 2 9.83 3.63 26.58
N ILE A 3 10.31 4.72 27.20
CA ILE A 3 10.32 6.03 26.56
C ILE A 3 11.45 5.99 25.51
N PRO A 4 11.14 6.12 24.22
CA PRO A 4 12.17 6.07 23.17
C PRO A 4 13.17 7.21 23.34
N ASP A 5 14.44 6.95 23.04
CA ASP A 5 15.50 7.96 23.07
C ASP A 5 15.18 9.09 22.08
N LYS A 6 15.63 10.33 22.35
CA LYS A 6 15.48 11.46 21.42
C LYS A 6 16.02 11.14 20.03
N LYS A 7 17.07 10.32 19.93
CA LYS A 7 17.62 9.87 18.64
C LYS A 7 16.66 8.98 17.86
N ASP A 8 15.98 8.06 18.54
CA ASP A 8 14.98 7.17 17.91
C ASP A 8 13.74 7.96 17.48
N LEU A 9 13.35 8.97 18.28
CA LEU A 9 12.26 9.86 17.95
C LEU A 9 12.57 10.69 16.70
N LEU A 10 13.80 11.23 16.60
CA LEU A 10 14.27 11.97 15.42
C LEU A 10 14.36 11.08 14.19
N ALA A 11 14.93 9.87 14.31
CA ALA A 11 15.00 8.91 13.22
C ALA A 11 13.62 8.51 12.72
N GLY A 12 12.67 8.23 13.63
CA GLY A 12 11.28 7.93 13.29
C GLY A 12 10.58 9.08 12.56
N THR A 13 10.82 10.32 13.01
CA THR A 13 10.26 11.52 12.36
C THR A 13 10.81 11.69 10.94
N TRP A 14 12.12 11.50 10.73
CA TRP A 14 12.73 11.55 9.41
C TRP A 14 12.20 10.47 8.47
N LEU A 15 12.04 9.24 8.97
CA LEU A 15 11.45 8.14 8.21
C LEU A 15 9.99 8.45 7.82
N ALA A 16 9.22 9.07 8.70
CA ALA A 16 7.84 9.46 8.41
C ALA A 16 7.76 10.57 7.34
N ILE A 17 8.66 11.55 7.39
CA ILE A 17 8.76 12.59 6.35
C ILE A 17 9.15 11.97 5.00
N LEU A 18 10.16 11.10 4.98
CA LEU A 18 10.56 10.38 3.76
C LEU A 18 9.43 9.54 3.20
N ALA A 19 8.72 8.78 4.04
CA ALA A 19 7.56 8.01 3.63
C ALA A 19 6.48 8.91 3.02
N THR A 20 6.20 10.06 3.64
CA THR A 20 5.23 11.04 3.13
C THR A 20 5.65 11.56 1.76
N VAL A 21 6.92 11.96 1.59
CA VAL A 21 7.43 12.45 0.30
C VAL A 21 7.34 11.38 -0.80
N ILE A 22 7.74 10.15 -0.50
CA ILE A 22 7.69 9.03 -1.45
C ILE A 22 6.25 8.74 -1.87
N TRP A 23 5.33 8.68 -0.91
CA TRP A 23 3.91 8.39 -1.19
C TRP A 23 3.22 9.55 -1.90
N SER A 24 3.46 10.80 -1.50
CA SER A 24 2.95 11.98 -2.22
C SER A 24 3.46 12.03 -3.66
N GLY A 25 4.75 11.73 -3.88
CA GLY A 25 5.32 11.61 -5.23
C GLY A 25 4.64 10.52 -6.05
N ASN A 26 4.30 9.38 -5.42
CA ASN A 26 3.58 8.30 -6.08
C ASN A 26 2.21 8.76 -6.63
N PHE A 27 1.44 9.54 -5.88
CA PHE A 27 0.15 10.09 -6.35
C PHE A 27 0.29 11.05 -7.52
N ILE A 28 1.35 11.86 -7.55
CA ILE A 28 1.62 12.78 -8.66
C ILE A 28 1.97 12.01 -9.94
N ILE A 29 2.87 11.02 -9.83
CA ILE A 29 3.25 10.15 -10.96
C ILE A 29 2.04 9.34 -11.45
N ALA A 30 1.24 8.81 -10.53
CA ALA A 30 -0.01 8.12 -10.81
C ALA A 30 -0.96 8.98 -11.65
N ARG A 31 -1.22 10.22 -11.22
CA ARG A 31 -2.07 11.19 -11.94
C ARG A 31 -1.51 11.54 -13.32
N PHE A 32 -0.19 11.59 -13.49
CA PHE A 32 0.41 11.86 -14.80
C PHE A 32 0.31 10.64 -15.73
N ALA A 33 0.58 9.44 -15.21
CA ALA A 33 0.55 8.18 -15.95
C ALA A 33 -0.87 7.76 -16.37
N GLN A 34 -1.90 8.11 -15.57
CA GLN A 34 -3.29 7.75 -15.86
C GLN A 34 -3.82 8.34 -17.17
N ASN A 35 -3.22 9.44 -17.68
CA ASN A 35 -3.62 10.05 -18.95
C ASN A 35 -3.14 9.24 -20.16
N LYS A 36 -2.19 8.31 -19.97
CA LYS A 36 -1.61 7.49 -21.04
C LYS A 36 -1.91 6.00 -20.88
N ILE A 37 -2.14 5.54 -19.65
CA ILE A 37 -2.32 4.13 -19.28
C ILE A 37 -3.55 4.03 -18.38
N GLY A 38 -4.47 3.11 -18.68
CA GLY A 38 -5.66 2.89 -17.86
C GLY A 38 -5.32 2.56 -16.39
N PRO A 39 -6.20 2.91 -15.43
CA PRO A 39 -5.90 2.84 -14.00
C PRO A 39 -5.62 1.41 -13.53
N VAL A 40 -6.36 0.44 -14.06
CA VAL A 40 -6.16 -0.99 -13.79
C VAL A 40 -4.82 -1.47 -14.35
N SER A 41 -4.48 -1.07 -15.57
CA SER A 41 -3.21 -1.44 -16.22
C SER A 41 -2.02 -0.86 -15.48
N LEU A 42 -2.10 0.39 -15.00
CA LEU A 42 -1.05 1.03 -14.22
C LEU A 42 -0.81 0.31 -12.89
N ALA A 43 -1.89 -0.01 -12.15
CA ALA A 43 -1.79 -0.79 -10.92
C ALA A 43 -1.22 -2.19 -11.19
N PHE A 44 -1.68 -2.85 -12.25
CA PHE A 44 -1.19 -4.17 -12.65
C PHE A 44 0.31 -4.15 -12.96
N PHE A 45 0.77 -3.27 -13.85
CA PHE A 45 2.19 -3.17 -14.20
C PHE A 45 3.07 -2.82 -13.01
N ARG A 46 2.60 -1.93 -12.12
CA ARG A 46 3.33 -1.58 -10.90
C ARG A 46 3.55 -2.78 -9.98
N TRP A 47 2.49 -3.54 -9.70
CA TRP A 47 2.61 -4.71 -8.83
C TRP A 47 3.28 -5.89 -9.51
N PHE A 48 3.07 -6.08 -10.81
CA PHE A 48 3.71 -7.13 -11.60
C PHE A 48 5.24 -6.96 -11.66
N THR A 49 5.70 -5.74 -11.96
CA THR A 49 7.14 -5.41 -11.96
C THR A 49 7.75 -5.57 -10.57
N ALA A 50 7.07 -5.09 -9.53
CA ALA A 50 7.52 -5.30 -8.14
C ALA A 50 7.64 -6.79 -7.79
N THR A 51 6.64 -7.61 -8.16
CA THR A 51 6.70 -9.06 -7.95
C THR A 51 7.87 -9.69 -8.71
N LEU A 52 8.07 -9.36 -9.98
CA LEU A 52 9.19 -9.87 -10.79
C LEU A 52 10.55 -9.54 -10.17
N ILE A 53 10.72 -8.30 -9.68
CA ILE A 53 11.96 -7.87 -9.03
C ILE A 53 12.16 -8.59 -7.70
N LEU A 54 11.08 -8.81 -6.94
CA LEU A 54 11.16 -9.43 -5.62
C LEU A 54 11.36 -10.95 -5.66
N ILE A 55 10.83 -11.64 -6.69
CA ILE A 55 10.92 -13.09 -6.86
C ILE A 55 12.32 -13.65 -6.53
N PRO A 56 13.44 -13.19 -7.13
CA PRO A 56 14.76 -13.76 -6.85
C PRO A 56 15.21 -13.63 -5.40
N PHE A 57 14.74 -12.61 -4.68
CA PHE A 57 15.09 -12.38 -3.28
C PHE A 57 14.27 -13.23 -2.31
N VAL A 58 13.00 -13.47 -2.63
CA VAL A 58 12.08 -14.18 -1.73
C VAL A 58 11.92 -15.66 -2.09
N TRP A 59 12.34 -16.09 -3.28
CA TRP A 59 12.12 -17.44 -3.81
C TRP A 59 12.42 -18.56 -2.83
N ARG A 60 13.60 -18.52 -2.20
CA ARG A 60 14.03 -19.55 -1.26
C ARG A 60 13.14 -19.60 -0.02
N LYS A 61 12.85 -18.45 0.57
CA LYS A 61 12.01 -18.34 1.77
C LYS A 61 10.55 -18.69 1.49
N THR A 62 10.05 -18.31 0.31
CA THR A 62 8.69 -18.67 -0.14
C THR A 62 8.55 -20.18 -0.32
N ASN A 63 9.58 -20.87 -0.84
CA ASN A 63 9.55 -22.33 -0.95
C ASN A 63 9.57 -23.03 0.41
N GLU A 64 10.37 -22.54 1.36
CA GLU A 64 10.42 -23.07 2.73
C GLU A 64 9.06 -22.92 3.44
N GLU A 65 8.36 -21.80 3.23
CA GLU A 65 7.07 -21.47 3.86
C GLU A 65 5.84 -21.86 3.01
N TRP A 66 6.05 -22.52 1.87
CA TRP A 66 4.98 -22.87 0.92
C TRP A 66 3.81 -23.67 1.54
N PRO A 67 4.04 -24.64 2.46
CA PRO A 67 2.96 -25.37 3.11
C PRO A 67 2.02 -24.46 3.93
N ILE A 68 2.56 -23.40 4.55
CA ILE A 68 1.79 -22.42 5.32
C ILE A 68 0.98 -21.53 4.38
N ILE A 69 1.59 -21.10 3.27
CA ILE A 69 0.89 -20.32 2.24
C ILE A 69 -0.30 -21.10 1.68
N GLN A 70 -0.15 -22.40 1.41
CA GLN A 70 -1.27 -23.23 0.96
C GLN A 70 -2.35 -23.38 2.04
N LYS A 71 -1.97 -23.59 3.30
CA LYS A 71 -2.90 -23.73 4.43
C LYS A 71 -3.78 -22.49 4.63
N TYR A 72 -3.21 -21.29 4.45
CA TYR A 72 -3.91 -20.02 4.62
C TYR A 72 -4.21 -19.31 3.29
N GLY A 73 -4.14 -20.01 2.16
CA GLY A 73 -4.24 -19.40 0.83
C GLY A 73 -5.54 -18.66 0.59
N LYS A 74 -6.67 -19.15 1.13
CA LYS A 74 -7.97 -18.47 1.05
C LYS A 74 -7.98 -17.14 1.80
N TYR A 75 -7.34 -17.08 2.97
CA TYR A 75 -7.19 -15.83 3.72
C TYR A 75 -6.29 -14.86 2.96
N LEU A 76 -5.13 -15.34 2.47
CA LEU A 76 -4.19 -14.54 1.69
C LEU A 76 -4.85 -13.95 0.44
N PHE A 77 -5.68 -14.74 -0.25
CA PHE A 77 -6.42 -14.33 -1.43
C PHE A 77 -7.40 -13.19 -1.12
N TRP A 78 -8.21 -13.33 -0.06
CA TRP A 78 -9.16 -12.27 0.32
C TRP A 78 -8.46 -10.99 0.75
N VAL A 79 -7.37 -11.09 1.52
CA VAL A 79 -6.56 -9.93 1.92
C VAL A 79 -5.91 -9.25 0.72
N ALA A 80 -5.36 -10.02 -0.23
CA ALA A 80 -4.77 -9.48 -1.44
C ALA A 80 -5.82 -8.79 -2.33
N ILE A 81 -7.00 -9.39 -2.48
CA ILE A 81 -8.09 -8.80 -3.26
C ILE A 81 -8.59 -7.50 -2.64
N THR A 82 -8.92 -7.49 -1.34
CA THR A 82 -9.54 -6.32 -0.72
C THR A 82 -8.51 -5.22 -0.45
N GLY A 83 -7.34 -5.59 0.08
CA GLY A 83 -6.32 -4.65 0.52
C GLY A 83 -5.41 -4.15 -0.59
N ILE A 84 -5.02 -5.00 -1.54
CA ILE A 84 -4.09 -4.59 -2.60
C ILE A 84 -4.88 -4.26 -3.87
N THR A 85 -5.56 -5.24 -4.45
CA THR A 85 -6.17 -5.09 -5.79
C THR A 85 -7.29 -4.05 -5.80
N LEU A 86 -8.31 -4.22 -4.95
CA LEU A 86 -9.50 -3.38 -4.95
C LEU A 86 -9.16 -1.97 -4.45
N PHE A 87 -8.43 -1.85 -3.34
CA PHE A 87 -8.01 -0.55 -2.82
C PHE A 87 -7.17 0.25 -3.82
N ASN A 88 -6.11 -0.34 -4.40
CA ASN A 88 -5.30 0.39 -5.38
C ASN A 88 -6.16 0.78 -6.58
N THR A 89 -6.94 -0.15 -7.14
CA THR A 89 -7.77 0.12 -8.32
C THR A 89 -8.76 1.25 -8.07
N LEU A 90 -9.48 1.23 -6.93
CA LEU A 90 -10.43 2.28 -6.56
C LEU A 90 -9.74 3.63 -6.34
N VAL A 91 -8.55 3.64 -5.73
CA VAL A 91 -7.75 4.86 -5.57
C VAL A 91 -7.38 5.43 -6.95
N TYR A 92 -6.89 4.62 -7.87
CA TYR A 92 -6.58 5.08 -9.24
C TYR A 92 -7.83 5.52 -10.01
N ILE A 93 -8.97 4.85 -9.86
CA ILE A 93 -10.25 5.27 -10.44
C ILE A 93 -10.68 6.63 -9.87
N ALA A 94 -10.65 6.80 -8.55
CA ALA A 94 -10.93 8.10 -7.91
C ALA A 94 -9.98 9.19 -8.42
N GLY A 95 -8.74 8.80 -8.72
CA GLY A 95 -7.74 9.65 -9.35
C GLY A 95 -8.10 10.16 -10.74
N HIS A 96 -9.09 9.60 -11.45
CA HIS A 96 -9.65 10.21 -12.66
C HIS A 96 -10.64 11.33 -12.33
N TYR A 97 -11.44 11.15 -11.29
CA TYR A 97 -12.50 12.09 -10.89
C TYR A 97 -12.01 13.24 -9.98
N THR A 98 -10.83 13.11 -9.37
CA THR A 98 -10.32 14.09 -8.39
C THR A 98 -8.85 14.46 -8.61
N THR A 99 -8.41 15.53 -7.95
CA THR A 99 -7.02 15.99 -8.02
C THR A 99 -6.10 15.16 -7.12
N ALA A 100 -4.80 15.14 -7.40
CA ALA A 100 -3.82 14.42 -6.58
C ALA A 100 -3.85 14.84 -5.10
N ILE A 101 -4.12 16.12 -4.83
CA ILE A 101 -4.27 16.65 -3.47
C ILE A 101 -5.45 15.99 -2.74
N ASN A 102 -6.61 15.91 -3.40
CA ASN A 102 -7.80 15.29 -2.80
C ASN A 102 -7.64 13.78 -2.63
N MET A 103 -6.95 13.10 -3.55
CA MET A 103 -6.61 11.68 -3.39
C MET A 103 -5.74 11.45 -2.15
N ALA A 104 -4.69 12.24 -1.99
CA ALA A 104 -3.78 12.14 -0.85
C ALA A 104 -4.54 12.40 0.45
N LEU A 105 -5.36 13.46 0.50
CA LEU A 105 -6.15 13.82 1.67
C LEU A 105 -7.12 12.70 2.08
N ILE A 106 -7.90 12.18 1.14
CA ILE A 106 -8.83 11.07 1.40
C ILE A 106 -8.06 9.83 1.86
N GLY A 107 -6.97 9.46 1.16
CA GLY A 107 -6.14 8.31 1.52
C GLY A 107 -5.57 8.40 2.92
N THR A 108 -5.04 9.56 3.32
CA THR A 108 -4.42 9.75 4.64
C THR A 108 -5.43 9.96 5.77
N THR A 109 -6.57 10.59 5.50
CA THR A 109 -7.57 10.91 6.53
C THR A 109 -8.57 9.77 6.73
N SER A 110 -9.01 9.11 5.66
CA SER A 110 -9.99 8.02 5.77
C SER A 110 -9.37 6.75 6.36
N SER A 111 -8.12 6.42 6.01
CA SER A 111 -7.44 5.21 6.50
C SER A 111 -7.44 5.06 8.04
N PRO A 112 -7.00 6.05 8.84
CA PRO A 112 -7.01 5.94 10.31
C PRO A 112 -8.43 5.95 10.90
N VAL A 113 -9.39 6.64 10.29
CA VAL A 113 -10.79 6.63 10.75
C VAL A 113 -11.39 5.23 10.59
N PHE A 114 -11.27 4.63 9.40
CA PHE A 114 -11.75 3.27 9.16
C PHE A 114 -10.99 2.25 10.01
N ALA A 115 -9.68 2.39 10.15
CA ALA A 115 -8.87 1.50 10.99
C ALA A 115 -9.32 1.55 12.47
N THR A 116 -9.61 2.74 13.00
CA THR A 116 -10.06 2.92 14.39
C THR A 116 -11.47 2.34 14.59
N ILE A 117 -12.39 2.58 13.66
CA ILE A 117 -13.75 2.02 13.72
C ILE A 117 -13.70 0.50 13.67
N LEU A 118 -12.95 -0.07 12.73
CA LEU A 118 -12.80 -1.52 12.60
C LEU A 118 -12.11 -2.12 13.83
N ALA A 119 -11.12 -1.44 14.42
CA ALA A 119 -10.50 -1.88 15.66
C ALA A 119 -11.54 -2.05 16.78
N VAL A 120 -12.48 -1.12 16.94
CA VAL A 120 -13.56 -1.23 17.95
C VAL A 120 -14.49 -2.43 17.69
N PHE A 121 -14.70 -2.83 16.44
CA PHE A 121 -15.56 -3.95 16.11
C PHE A 121 -14.87 -5.31 16.21
N PHE A 122 -13.55 -5.36 16.03
CA PHE A 122 -12.78 -6.61 15.93
C PHE A 122 -11.87 -6.90 17.14
N LEU A 123 -11.52 -5.89 17.96
CA LEU A 123 -10.71 -6.00 19.18
C LEU A 123 -11.56 -5.70 20.42
#